data_AF-M2U2V9-F1
#
_entry.id   AF-M2U2V9-F1
#
_cell.length_a   1.000
_cell.length_b   1.000
_cell.length_c   1.000
_cell.angle_alpha   90.00
_cell.angle_beta   90.00
_cell.angle_gamma   90.00
#
_symmetry.space_group_name_H-M   'P 1'
#
loop_
_entity.id
_entity.type
_entity.pdbx_description
1 polymer ?
#
loop_
_entity_poly.entity_id
_entity_poly.type
_entity_poly.pdbx_seq_one_letter_code
_entity_poly.pdbx_strand_id
1 'polypeptide(L)'
;MLTPTPPQRLQPSASYSTILFRDISISHDPDSCVVITGAGKSFFSGFGLNIGFPRTASGEEKVVQLKDEHITEHRDSGGRAVLAIHQCSKPTIAAINSAAVGIGIIMCLPAVIRVAYEKANIGFVSSRRGLVMEACSSYFLPCLISFSRAMLLTTIGAVYPANSPHFGSLFAEILPTPEATLARTLEMADDIAKNTSTVSNRLMRNMMYCGPDSAEASHLPDSRVIYSFYGSKDNIEGVQSFFEKRPARFTGTLSEDTPEGYPWWNPVDIGHKYPRGIFGYVKAII
;
A
#
# COMPACT_ATOMS: atom_id res chain seq x y z
N MET A 1 -20.82 -17.99 -29.95
CA MET A 1 -19.57 -18.68 -30.34
C MET A 1 -18.69 -17.63 -31.02
N LEU A 2 -17.84 -16.94 -30.26
CA LEU A 2 -16.91 -15.93 -30.76
C LEU A 2 -15.57 -16.19 -30.10
N THR A 3 -14.58 -16.44 -30.95
CA THR A 3 -13.20 -16.80 -30.65
C THR A 3 -12.40 -15.60 -30.12
N PRO A 4 -11.41 -15.81 -29.24
CA PRO A 4 -10.57 -14.76 -28.71
C PRO A 4 -9.44 -14.37 -29.69
N THR A 5 -9.28 -13.06 -29.92
CA THR A 5 -8.17 -12.47 -30.67
C THR A 5 -6.91 -12.38 -29.78
N PRO A 6 -5.71 -12.73 -30.27
CA PRO A 6 -4.48 -12.63 -29.48
C PRO A 6 -4.02 -11.16 -29.33
N PRO A 7 -3.36 -10.78 -28.22
CA PRO A 7 -2.97 -9.40 -27.98
C PRO A 7 -1.79 -8.98 -28.89
N GLN A 8 -1.95 -7.87 -29.60
CA GLN A 8 -0.91 -7.25 -30.42
C GLN A 8 0.22 -6.66 -29.55
N ARG A 9 1.46 -6.92 -29.97
CA ARG A 9 2.69 -6.31 -29.44
C ARG A 9 2.80 -4.88 -29.95
N LEU A 10 2.67 -3.88 -29.09
CA LEU A 10 3.05 -2.50 -29.38
C LEU A 10 4.51 -2.27 -28.99
N GLN A 11 5.31 -1.72 -29.90
CA GLN A 11 6.71 -1.34 -29.65
C GLN A 11 6.81 0.03 -28.95
N PRO A 12 7.83 0.28 -28.11
CA PRO A 12 7.96 1.52 -27.35
C PRO A 12 8.74 2.59 -28.13
N SER A 13 8.17 3.81 -28.24
CA SER A 13 8.91 5.03 -28.57
C SER A 13 9.11 5.91 -27.32
N ALA A 14 10.13 6.74 -27.36
CA ALA A 14 10.87 7.32 -26.25
C ALA A 14 10.15 8.38 -25.40
N SER A 15 10.68 8.55 -24.19
CA SER A 15 10.47 9.64 -23.23
C SER A 15 9.08 9.76 -22.62
N TYR A 16 8.84 9.00 -21.54
CA TYR A 16 8.32 9.42 -20.23
C TYR A 16 8.30 8.15 -19.35
N SER A 17 8.79 8.26 -18.11
CA SER A 17 8.85 7.20 -17.12
C SER A 17 7.45 6.89 -16.55
N THR A 18 6.59 6.37 -17.42
CA THR A 18 5.34 5.73 -17.00
C THR A 18 5.69 4.34 -16.50
N ILE A 19 5.71 4.16 -15.18
CA ILE A 19 5.72 2.84 -14.56
C ILE A 19 4.41 2.16 -14.97
N LEU A 20 4.50 1.29 -15.96
CA LEU A 20 3.43 0.38 -16.34
C LEU A 20 3.24 -0.63 -15.21
N PHE A 21 2.36 -0.32 -14.26
CA PHE A 21 1.81 -1.25 -13.28
C PHE A 21 0.92 -2.24 -14.03
N ARG A 22 1.51 -3.32 -14.53
CA ARG A 22 0.80 -4.25 -15.42
C ARG A 22 -0.22 -5.13 -14.71
N ASP A 23 -0.10 -5.30 -13.39
CA ASP A 23 -0.78 -6.39 -12.69
C ASP A 23 -1.51 -6.00 -11.39
N ILE A 24 -1.64 -4.71 -11.01
CA ILE A 24 -2.50 -4.31 -9.89
C ILE A 24 -3.95 -4.32 -10.36
N SER A 25 -4.71 -5.33 -9.93
CA SER A 25 -6.17 -5.29 -10.04
C SER A 25 -6.73 -4.69 -8.75
N ILE A 26 -7.45 -3.57 -8.89
CA ILE A 26 -8.30 -3.00 -7.85
C ILE A 26 -9.73 -3.36 -8.22
N SER A 27 -10.43 -4.07 -7.34
CA SER A 27 -11.84 -4.39 -7.55
C SER A 27 -12.65 -4.39 -6.26
N HIS A 28 -13.91 -3.98 -6.44
CA HIS A 28 -15.03 -3.81 -5.51
C HIS A 28 -15.15 -2.46 -4.77
N ASP A 29 -16.41 -2.01 -4.69
CA ASP A 29 -16.93 -0.64 -4.53
C ASP A 29 -15.87 0.47 -4.57
N PRO A 30 -15.67 1.14 -5.73
CA PRO A 30 -14.57 2.07 -5.94
C PRO A 30 -14.56 3.23 -4.94
N ASP A 31 -15.58 3.44 -4.11
CA ASP A 31 -15.66 4.55 -3.18
C ASP A 31 -15.15 4.24 -1.75
N SER A 32 -15.01 2.97 -1.34
CA SER A 32 -14.86 2.64 0.10
C SER A 32 -13.63 1.82 0.51
N CYS A 33 -13.10 0.90 -0.32
CA CYS A 33 -11.92 0.08 0.03
C CYS A 33 -11.13 -0.32 -1.22
N VAL A 34 -9.81 -0.53 -1.08
CA VAL A 34 -8.92 -0.90 -2.19
C VAL A 34 -8.27 -2.25 -1.89
N VAL A 35 -8.45 -3.22 -2.78
CA VAL A 35 -7.70 -4.48 -2.76
C VAL A 35 -6.51 -4.39 -3.70
N ILE A 36 -5.32 -4.70 -3.18
CA ILE A 36 -4.08 -4.82 -3.95
C ILE A 36 -3.81 -6.30 -4.14
N THR A 37 -3.96 -6.78 -5.38
CA THR A 37 -3.64 -8.15 -5.77
C THR A 37 -2.87 -8.18 -7.07
N GLY A 38 -2.10 -9.25 -7.31
CA GLY A 38 -1.41 -9.46 -8.58
C GLY A 38 -2.15 -10.43 -9.50
N ALA A 39 -2.05 -10.18 -10.79
CA ALA A 39 -2.68 -10.99 -11.83
C ALA A 39 -1.90 -12.31 -12.11
N GLY A 40 -2.60 -13.44 -12.08
CA GLY A 40 -2.05 -14.73 -12.50
C GLY A 40 -1.19 -15.44 -11.43
N LYS A 41 -0.13 -16.16 -11.86
CA LYS A 41 0.70 -17.02 -10.99
C LYS A 41 1.75 -16.26 -10.15
N SER A 42 1.86 -14.94 -10.32
CA SER A 42 2.84 -14.09 -9.64
C SER A 42 2.17 -12.79 -9.20
N PHE A 43 2.33 -12.41 -7.94
CA PHE A 43 1.69 -11.25 -7.33
C PHE A 43 2.47 -10.00 -7.74
N PHE A 44 3.78 -10.02 -7.51
CA PHE A 44 4.74 -9.07 -8.07
C PHE A 44 6.10 -9.76 -8.20
N SER A 45 6.52 -10.05 -9.43
CA SER A 45 7.88 -10.55 -9.70
C SER A 45 8.90 -9.40 -9.69
N GLY A 46 8.91 -8.59 -8.64
CA GLY A 46 9.81 -7.45 -8.45
C GLY A 46 9.74 -6.37 -9.54
N PHE A 47 10.40 -5.26 -9.29
CA PHE A 47 10.78 -4.32 -10.34
C PHE A 47 11.63 -5.14 -11.31
N GLY A 48 11.33 -5.10 -12.61
CA GLY A 48 12.28 -5.57 -13.59
C GLY A 48 13.62 -4.91 -13.25
N LEU A 49 14.68 -5.71 -13.03
CA LEU A 49 16.02 -5.23 -12.69
C LEU A 49 16.52 -4.14 -13.66
N ASN A 50 15.83 -3.92 -14.78
CA ASN A 50 16.07 -2.88 -15.78
C ASN A 50 16.14 -1.43 -15.30
N ILE A 51 15.70 -1.08 -14.09
CA ILE A 51 15.77 0.33 -13.65
C ILE A 51 17.02 0.59 -12.77
N GLY A 52 17.67 -0.46 -12.25
CA GLY A 52 19.01 -0.38 -11.65
C GLY A 52 20.12 -1.01 -12.50
N PHE A 53 19.74 -1.89 -13.42
CA PHE A 53 20.59 -2.60 -14.38
C PHE A 53 19.85 -2.68 -15.73
N PRO A 54 19.66 -1.56 -16.45
CA PRO A 54 19.05 -1.58 -17.77
C PRO A 54 19.89 -2.47 -18.68
N ARG A 55 19.33 -3.64 -18.99
CA ARG A 55 19.89 -4.55 -19.97
C ARG A 55 19.23 -4.21 -21.29
N THR A 56 20.04 -3.90 -22.30
CA THR A 56 19.52 -3.76 -23.66
C THR A 56 18.95 -5.10 -24.13
N ALA A 57 18.11 -5.07 -25.17
CA ALA A 57 17.68 -6.30 -25.86
C ALA A 57 18.88 -7.13 -26.41
N SER A 58 20.07 -6.53 -26.51
CA SER A 58 21.33 -7.17 -26.91
C SER A 58 22.15 -7.76 -25.74
N GLY A 59 21.70 -7.60 -24.49
CA GLY A 59 22.35 -8.22 -23.33
C GLY A 59 23.55 -7.46 -22.74
N GLU A 60 23.88 -6.28 -23.28
CA GLU A 60 24.96 -5.42 -22.78
C GLU A 60 24.55 -4.67 -21.50
N GLU A 61 25.48 -4.60 -20.54
CA GLU A 61 25.30 -3.81 -19.31
C GLU A 61 25.46 -2.32 -19.63
N LYS A 62 24.36 -1.57 -19.61
CA LYS A 62 24.45 -0.11 -19.45
C LYS A 62 24.48 0.20 -17.96
N VAL A 63 25.64 0.63 -17.47
CA VAL A 63 25.69 1.45 -16.26
C VAL A 63 24.99 2.75 -16.61
N VAL A 64 23.72 2.90 -16.22
CA VAL A 64 23.07 4.21 -16.23
C VAL A 64 23.72 5.00 -15.11
N GLN A 65 24.73 5.80 -15.48
CA GLN A 65 25.03 6.97 -14.68
C GLN A 65 23.78 7.83 -14.71
N LEU A 66 23.11 7.96 -13.57
CA LEU A 66 22.09 8.97 -13.33
C LEU A 66 22.78 10.33 -13.48
N LYS A 67 22.89 10.80 -14.71
CA LYS A 67 23.32 12.16 -15.00
C LYS A 67 22.13 13.06 -14.70
N ASP A 68 22.38 14.11 -13.92
CA ASP A 68 21.49 15.26 -13.70
C ASP A 68 20.46 15.19 -12.55
N GLU A 69 20.50 14.19 -11.67
CA GLU A 69 19.79 14.26 -10.37
C GLU A 69 20.77 14.44 -9.21
N HIS A 70 20.58 15.50 -8.42
CA HIS A 70 21.28 15.65 -7.16
C HIS A 70 20.86 14.51 -6.23
N ILE A 71 21.81 13.66 -5.83
CA ILE A 71 21.55 12.47 -4.99
C ILE A 71 20.75 12.78 -3.71
N THR A 72 20.92 13.99 -3.16
CA THR A 72 20.19 14.49 -1.97
C THR A 72 18.72 14.84 -2.26
N GLU A 73 18.40 15.16 -3.51
CA GLU A 73 17.05 15.50 -3.98
C GLU A 73 16.34 14.30 -4.62
N HIS A 74 17.07 13.23 -4.94
CA HIS A 74 16.51 12.02 -5.53
C HIS A 74 15.41 11.42 -4.63
N ARG A 75 14.34 10.95 -5.27
CA ARG A 75 13.23 10.23 -4.63
C ARG A 75 13.00 8.95 -5.40
N ASP A 76 13.26 7.81 -4.78
CA ASP A 76 13.12 6.53 -5.43
C ASP A 76 11.65 6.28 -5.83
N SER A 77 11.46 5.72 -7.02
CA SER A 77 10.11 5.55 -7.57
C SER A 77 9.24 4.57 -6.77
N GLY A 78 9.86 3.58 -6.11
CA GLY A 78 9.17 2.66 -5.20
C GLY A 78 8.62 3.39 -3.99
N GLY A 79 9.40 4.30 -3.41
CA GLY A 79 9.01 5.15 -2.28
C GLY A 79 7.84 6.05 -2.62
N ARG A 80 7.80 6.61 -3.83
CA ARG A 80 6.64 7.37 -4.31
C ARG A 80 5.39 6.50 -4.39
N ALA A 81 5.50 5.26 -4.87
CA ALA A 81 4.36 4.33 -4.91
C ALA A 81 3.91 3.90 -3.51
N VAL A 82 4.84 3.55 -2.62
CA VAL A 82 4.55 3.18 -1.23
C VAL A 82 3.89 4.34 -0.48
N LEU A 83 4.37 5.56 -0.67
CA LEU A 83 3.77 6.76 -0.06
C LEU A 83 2.39 7.05 -0.64
N ALA A 84 2.14 6.82 -1.94
CA ALA A 84 0.81 6.94 -2.51
C ALA A 84 -0.18 5.93 -1.88
N ILE A 85 0.22 4.67 -1.69
CA ILE A 85 -0.58 3.67 -0.98
C ILE A 85 -0.80 4.11 0.48
N HIS A 86 0.24 4.62 1.14
CA HIS A 86 0.15 5.11 2.51
C HIS A 86 -0.75 6.35 2.64
N GLN A 87 -0.83 7.20 1.62
CA GLN A 87 -1.65 8.41 1.59
C GLN A 87 -3.05 8.17 1.02
N CYS A 88 -3.36 6.94 0.59
CA CYS A 88 -4.69 6.58 0.12
C CYS A 88 -5.74 6.93 1.20
N SER A 89 -6.79 7.62 0.76
CA SER A 89 -7.92 8.01 1.60
C SER A 89 -8.75 6.81 2.03
N LYS A 90 -8.74 5.75 1.22
CA LYS A 90 -9.48 4.51 1.42
C LYS A 90 -8.59 3.48 2.13
N PRO A 91 -9.16 2.62 3.00
CA PRO A 91 -8.47 1.44 3.49
C PRO A 91 -7.93 0.59 2.34
N THR A 92 -6.72 0.08 2.51
CA THR A 92 -6.04 -0.76 1.51
C THR A 92 -5.76 -2.15 2.11
N ILE A 93 -6.08 -3.22 1.37
CA ILE A 93 -5.81 -4.61 1.76
C ILE A 93 -4.93 -5.27 0.71
N ALA A 94 -3.81 -5.86 1.11
CA ALA A 94 -2.94 -6.62 0.21
C ALA A 94 -3.29 -8.12 0.25
N ALA A 95 -3.72 -8.68 -0.88
CA ALA A 95 -4.02 -10.10 -1.07
C ALA A 95 -2.82 -10.83 -1.72
N ILE A 96 -1.85 -11.26 -0.91
CA ILE A 96 -0.59 -11.86 -1.38
C ILE A 96 -0.82 -13.33 -1.74
N ASN A 97 -1.37 -13.57 -2.93
CA ASN A 97 -1.77 -14.88 -3.45
C ASN A 97 -0.61 -15.69 -4.05
N SER A 98 0.58 -15.11 -4.20
CA SER A 98 1.76 -15.78 -4.76
C SER A 98 3.05 -15.02 -4.41
N ALA A 99 4.14 -15.25 -5.15
CA ALA A 99 5.45 -14.68 -4.82
C ALA A 99 5.43 -13.13 -4.75
N ALA A 100 5.98 -12.59 -3.66
CA ALA A 100 6.18 -11.16 -3.43
C ALA A 100 7.62 -10.93 -2.92
N VAL A 101 8.50 -10.51 -3.83
CA VAL A 101 9.94 -10.40 -3.58
C VAL A 101 10.45 -9.01 -3.95
N GLY A 102 11.34 -8.45 -3.12
CA GLY A 102 11.87 -7.10 -3.26
C GLY A 102 10.76 -6.05 -3.16
N ILE A 103 10.68 -5.15 -4.13
CA ILE A 103 9.63 -4.12 -4.18
C ILE A 103 8.21 -4.71 -4.10
N GLY A 104 8.00 -5.96 -4.55
CA GLY A 104 6.69 -6.62 -4.53
C GLY A 104 6.11 -6.76 -3.13
N ILE A 105 6.92 -7.18 -2.15
CA ILE A 105 6.48 -7.21 -0.74
C ILE A 105 6.53 -5.82 -0.11
N ILE A 106 7.49 -4.98 -0.51
CA ILE A 106 7.66 -3.63 0.05
C ILE A 106 6.44 -2.74 -0.24
N MET A 107 5.84 -2.86 -1.43
CA MET A 107 4.59 -2.17 -1.77
C MET A 107 3.38 -2.61 -0.93
N CYS A 108 3.42 -3.77 -0.28
CA CYS A 108 2.36 -4.25 0.59
C CYS A 108 2.49 -3.75 2.04
N LEU A 109 3.67 -3.28 2.44
CA LEU A 109 3.92 -2.79 3.79
C LEU A 109 3.03 -1.59 4.20
N PRO A 110 2.76 -0.58 3.35
CA PRO A 110 1.86 0.51 3.73
C PRO A 110 0.38 0.12 3.79
N ALA A 111 0.00 -1.09 3.32
CA ALA A 111 -1.39 -1.54 3.35
C ALA A 111 -1.95 -1.54 4.79
N VAL A 112 -3.25 -1.35 4.95
CA VAL A 112 -3.88 -1.45 6.27
C VAL A 112 -3.85 -2.90 6.74
N ILE A 113 -4.25 -3.82 5.86
CA ILE A 113 -4.30 -5.26 6.12
C ILE A 113 -3.46 -6.01 5.08
N ARG A 114 -2.77 -7.06 5.50
CA ARG A 114 -2.05 -7.98 4.62
C ARG A 114 -2.53 -9.40 4.88
N VAL A 115 -2.98 -10.08 3.83
CA VAL A 115 -3.43 -11.47 3.85
C VAL A 115 -2.55 -12.25 2.89
N ALA A 116 -2.03 -13.40 3.29
CA ALA A 116 -1.07 -14.14 2.48
C ALA A 116 -1.47 -15.60 2.27
N TYR A 117 -1.18 -16.13 1.08
CA TYR A 117 -1.15 -17.58 0.85
C TYR A 117 0.06 -18.18 1.57
N GLU A 118 -0.14 -19.24 2.36
CA GLU A 118 0.88 -19.83 3.23
C GLU A 118 2.20 -20.19 2.52
N LYS A 119 2.14 -20.59 1.24
CA LYS A 119 3.33 -20.96 0.42
C LYS A 119 3.77 -19.85 -0.53
N ALA A 120 3.23 -18.64 -0.39
CA ALA A 120 3.72 -17.49 -1.13
C ALA A 120 5.21 -17.28 -0.81
N ASN A 121 6.02 -17.11 -1.85
CA ASN A 121 7.45 -16.84 -1.70
C ASN A 121 7.66 -15.37 -1.35
N ILE A 122 8.03 -15.09 -0.11
CA ILE A 122 8.22 -13.73 0.40
C ILE A 122 9.71 -13.48 0.66
N GLY A 123 10.25 -12.35 0.19
CA GLY A 123 11.67 -12.06 0.41
C GLY A 123 12.08 -10.59 0.28
N PHE A 124 12.83 -10.12 1.27
CA PHE A 124 13.48 -8.80 1.29
C PHE A 124 14.91 -8.91 0.76
N VAL A 125 15.04 -9.16 -0.54
CA VAL A 125 16.27 -9.70 -1.17
C VAL A 125 17.35 -8.67 -1.52
N SER A 126 17.20 -7.40 -1.13
CA SER A 126 18.07 -6.30 -1.55
C SER A 126 19.55 -6.58 -1.27
N SER A 127 19.88 -7.09 -0.07
CA SER A 127 21.28 -7.38 0.31
C SER A 127 21.94 -8.43 -0.58
N ARG A 128 21.20 -9.46 -1.02
CA ARG A 128 21.69 -10.49 -1.95
C ARG A 128 21.96 -9.96 -3.36
N ARG A 129 21.54 -8.72 -3.65
CA ARG A 129 21.78 -8.00 -4.90
C ARG A 129 22.74 -6.83 -4.74
N GLY A 130 23.40 -6.69 -3.59
CA GLY A 130 24.27 -5.55 -3.30
C GLY A 130 23.51 -4.23 -3.20
N LEU A 131 22.20 -4.28 -2.92
CA LEU A 131 21.33 -3.13 -2.73
C LEU A 131 20.97 -2.95 -1.25
N VAL A 132 20.49 -1.76 -0.91
CA VAL A 132 20.02 -1.40 0.43
C VAL A 132 18.49 -1.46 0.51
N MET A 133 17.95 -1.16 1.69
CA MET A 133 16.51 -0.94 1.86
C MET A 133 16.06 0.29 1.06
N GLU A 134 14.91 0.19 0.42
CA GLU A 134 14.32 1.22 -0.46
C GLU A 134 12.81 1.36 -0.21
N ALA A 135 12.15 2.27 -0.91
CA ALA A 135 10.70 2.46 -0.87
C ALA A 135 10.07 2.51 0.52
N CYS A 136 10.67 3.30 1.42
CA CYS A 136 10.25 3.45 2.82
C CYS A 136 10.20 2.14 3.63
N SER A 137 10.78 1.04 3.14
CA SER A 137 10.79 -0.25 3.86
C SER A 137 11.51 -0.19 5.20
N SER A 138 12.49 0.72 5.36
CA SER A 138 13.21 0.96 6.61
C SER A 138 12.32 1.53 7.72
N TYR A 139 11.20 2.14 7.37
CA TYR A 139 10.18 2.60 8.30
C TYR A 139 9.12 1.52 8.53
N PHE A 140 8.43 1.09 7.46
CA PHE A 140 7.26 0.23 7.63
C PHE A 140 7.59 -1.15 8.15
N LEU A 141 8.65 -1.80 7.68
CA LEU A 141 8.95 -3.17 8.10
C LEU A 141 9.14 -3.28 9.62
N PRO A 142 10.04 -2.52 10.28
CA PRO A 142 10.20 -2.60 11.73
C PRO A 142 9.01 -2.05 12.54
N CYS A 143 8.09 -1.28 11.95
CA CYS A 143 6.83 -0.93 12.61
C CYS A 143 5.83 -2.11 12.63
N LEU A 144 5.85 -2.96 11.58
CA LEU A 144 4.91 -4.08 11.43
C LEU A 144 5.39 -5.36 12.10
N ILE A 145 6.71 -5.51 12.23
CA ILE A 145 7.37 -6.63 12.88
C ILE A 145 8.47 -6.12 13.78
N SER A 146 8.91 -6.91 14.77
CA SER A 146 10.05 -6.53 15.62
C SER A 146 11.29 -6.15 14.82
N PHE A 147 12.05 -5.16 15.29
CA PHE A 147 13.32 -4.74 14.70
C PHE A 147 14.29 -5.90 14.44
N SER A 148 14.38 -6.86 15.36
CA SER A 148 15.23 -8.05 15.21
C SER A 148 14.84 -8.91 14.00
N ARG A 149 13.54 -9.20 13.80
CA ARG A 149 13.05 -9.92 12.62
C ARG A 149 13.28 -9.13 11.32
N ALA A 150 13.04 -7.82 11.35
CA ALA A 150 13.32 -6.95 10.20
C ALA A 150 14.79 -7.03 9.78
N MET A 151 15.71 -6.91 10.75
CA MET A 151 17.15 -7.05 10.51
C MET A 151 17.52 -8.44 9.97
N LEU A 152 16.94 -9.52 10.50
CA LEU A 152 17.18 -10.87 9.99
C LEU A 152 16.78 -10.99 8.52
N LEU A 153 15.56 -10.55 8.19
CA LEU A 153 15.01 -10.67 6.83
C LEU A 153 15.82 -9.87 5.82
N THR A 154 16.20 -8.63 6.16
CA THR A 154 16.92 -7.72 5.24
C THR A 154 18.42 -8.03 5.17
N THR A 155 19.04 -8.50 6.25
CA THR A 155 20.47 -8.87 6.26
C THR A 155 20.69 -10.15 5.47
N ILE A 156 19.95 -11.23 5.80
CA ILE A 156 20.10 -12.53 5.12
C ILE A 156 19.59 -12.46 3.68
N GLY A 157 18.52 -11.68 3.45
CA GLY A 157 17.90 -11.50 2.14
C GLY A 157 17.37 -12.79 1.52
N ALA A 158 17.05 -13.81 2.33
CA ALA A 158 16.47 -15.06 1.86
C ALA A 158 14.98 -14.93 1.52
N VAL A 159 14.49 -15.89 0.74
CA VAL A 159 13.07 -16.07 0.47
C VAL A 159 12.53 -17.16 1.38
N TYR A 160 11.41 -16.90 2.03
CA TYR A 160 10.72 -17.82 2.92
C TYR A 160 9.24 -17.95 2.51
N PRO A 161 8.58 -19.09 2.79
CA PRO A 161 7.12 -19.17 2.67
C PRO A 161 6.46 -18.20 3.66
N ALA A 162 5.30 -17.63 3.31
CA ALA A 162 4.61 -16.64 4.13
C ALA A 162 4.28 -17.12 5.55
N ASN A 163 4.07 -18.42 5.76
CA ASN A 163 3.87 -19.01 7.09
C ASN A 163 5.15 -19.16 7.94
N SER A 164 6.30 -18.70 7.43
CA SER A 164 7.54 -18.72 8.19
C SER A 164 7.44 -17.85 9.45
N PRO A 165 7.93 -18.33 10.61
CA PRO A 165 7.92 -17.58 11.86
C PRO A 165 8.79 -16.31 11.81
N HIS A 166 9.66 -16.17 10.79
CA HIS A 166 10.46 -14.97 10.58
C HIS A 166 9.60 -13.74 10.26
N PHE A 167 8.41 -13.91 9.69
CA PHE A 167 7.51 -12.80 9.38
C PHE A 167 6.67 -12.34 10.56
N GLY A 168 6.59 -13.10 11.66
CA GLY A 168 5.85 -12.70 12.85
C GLY A 168 4.41 -12.23 12.54
N SER A 169 4.10 -11.00 12.91
CA SER A 169 2.79 -10.34 12.73
C SER A 169 2.62 -9.62 11.39
N LEU A 170 3.51 -9.83 10.41
CA LEU A 170 3.44 -9.12 9.13
C LEU A 170 2.11 -9.35 8.39
N PHE A 171 1.57 -10.58 8.47
CA PHE A 171 0.32 -10.98 7.86
C PHE A 171 -0.76 -11.11 8.94
N ALA A 172 -1.92 -10.50 8.70
CA ALA A 172 -3.08 -10.60 9.60
C ALA A 172 -3.71 -11.99 9.51
N GLU A 173 -3.81 -12.55 8.31
CA GLU A 173 -4.28 -13.91 8.07
C GLU A 173 -3.38 -14.62 7.06
N ILE A 174 -3.16 -15.92 7.27
CA ILE A 174 -2.42 -16.80 6.37
C ILE A 174 -3.34 -17.95 5.95
N LEU A 175 -3.56 -18.09 4.65
CA LEU A 175 -4.59 -18.97 4.08
C LEU A 175 -3.94 -20.12 3.27
N PRO A 176 -4.59 -21.28 3.18
CA PRO A 176 -4.01 -22.48 2.58
C PRO A 176 -3.92 -22.46 1.06
N THR A 177 -4.64 -21.57 0.36
CA THR A 177 -4.60 -21.47 -1.11
C THR A 177 -4.62 -20.02 -1.60
N PRO A 178 -4.04 -19.73 -2.79
CA PRO A 178 -4.14 -18.41 -3.44
C PRO A 178 -5.58 -17.90 -3.57
N GLU A 179 -6.53 -18.79 -3.91
CA GLU A 179 -7.93 -18.46 -4.11
C GLU A 179 -8.62 -18.09 -2.80
N ALA A 180 -8.33 -18.83 -1.72
CA ALA A 180 -8.84 -18.53 -0.39
C ALA A 180 -8.30 -17.18 0.12
N THR A 181 -7.02 -16.87 -0.13
CA THR A 181 -6.41 -15.57 0.18
C THR A 181 -7.17 -14.42 -0.49
N LEU A 182 -7.49 -14.56 -1.79
CA LEU A 182 -8.22 -13.52 -2.52
C LEU A 182 -9.67 -13.43 -2.04
N ALA A 183 -10.38 -14.55 -1.93
CA ALA A 183 -11.77 -14.59 -1.47
C ALA A 183 -11.91 -13.93 -0.10
N ARG A 184 -11.04 -14.30 0.85
CA ARG A 184 -11.04 -13.72 2.21
C ARG A 184 -10.76 -12.23 2.20
N THR A 185 -9.84 -11.77 1.36
CA THR A 185 -9.56 -10.33 1.22
C THR A 185 -10.77 -9.56 0.67
N LEU A 186 -11.50 -10.15 -0.28
CA LEU A 186 -12.71 -9.54 -0.84
C LEU A 186 -13.85 -9.51 0.18
N GLU A 187 -13.98 -10.54 1.02
CA GLU A 187 -14.92 -10.53 2.16
C GLU A 187 -14.60 -9.40 3.14
N MET A 188 -13.33 -9.21 3.51
CA MET A 188 -12.92 -8.09 4.37
C MET A 188 -13.20 -6.73 3.72
N ALA A 189 -12.94 -6.59 2.42
CA ALA A 189 -13.20 -5.35 1.70
C ALA A 189 -14.71 -5.04 1.63
N ASP A 190 -15.54 -6.06 1.42
CA ASP A 190 -17.01 -5.95 1.43
C ASP A 190 -17.55 -5.56 2.81
N ASP A 191 -17.00 -6.15 3.87
CA ASP A 191 -17.35 -5.80 5.25
C ASP A 191 -16.97 -4.35 5.57
N ILE A 192 -15.74 -3.93 5.23
CA ILE A 192 -15.29 -2.54 5.39
C ILE A 192 -16.21 -1.58 4.64
N ALA A 193 -16.54 -1.88 3.38
CA ALA A 193 -17.38 -1.03 2.54
C ALA A 193 -18.81 -0.88 3.08
N LYS A 194 -19.36 -1.94 3.69
CA LYS A 194 -20.74 -1.94 4.21
C LYS A 194 -20.85 -1.38 5.62
N ASN A 195 -19.84 -1.61 6.45
CA ASN A 195 -19.99 -1.50 7.90
C ASN A 195 -19.07 -0.46 8.56
N THR A 196 -18.24 0.26 7.80
CA THR A 196 -17.26 1.19 8.39
C THR A 196 -17.21 2.56 7.71
N SER A 197 -16.86 3.59 8.49
CA SER A 197 -16.65 4.95 8.00
C SER A 197 -15.24 5.10 7.42
N THR A 198 -15.14 5.49 6.14
CA THR A 198 -13.86 5.75 5.46
C THR A 198 -13.06 6.85 6.15
N VAL A 199 -13.73 7.91 6.63
CA VAL A 199 -13.08 9.02 7.36
C VAL A 199 -12.51 8.50 8.68
N SER A 200 -13.28 7.73 9.44
CA SER A 200 -12.84 7.14 10.71
C SER A 200 -11.63 6.23 10.51
N ASN A 201 -11.68 5.34 9.51
CA ASN A 201 -10.57 4.44 9.18
C ASN A 201 -9.29 5.21 8.84
N ARG A 202 -9.37 6.28 8.03
CA ARG A 202 -8.22 7.11 7.69
C ARG A 202 -7.62 7.77 8.92
N LEU A 203 -8.46 8.35 9.78
CA LEU A 203 -7.99 9.08 10.95
C LEU A 203 -7.38 8.15 11.99
N MET A 204 -8.00 7.00 12.26
CA MET A 204 -7.40 5.97 13.14
C MET A 204 -6.02 5.57 12.68
N ARG A 205 -5.84 5.36 11.37
CA ARG A 205 -4.55 5.04 10.79
C ARG A 205 -3.53 6.18 10.97
N ASN A 206 -3.94 7.43 10.78
CA ASN A 206 -3.05 8.57 11.00
C ASN A 206 -2.73 8.77 12.49
N MET A 207 -3.65 8.47 13.41
CA MET A 207 -3.38 8.53 14.86
C MET A 207 -2.28 7.55 15.25
N MET A 208 -2.22 6.38 14.61
CA MET A 208 -1.15 5.40 14.83
C MET A 208 0.19 5.79 14.20
N TYR A 209 0.20 6.28 12.94
CA TYR A 209 1.44 6.57 12.21
C TYR A 209 2.00 7.99 12.41
N CYS A 210 1.16 8.94 12.81
CA CYS A 210 1.48 10.36 12.99
C CYS A 210 1.16 10.81 14.42
N GLY A 211 1.19 9.87 15.37
CA GLY A 211 1.06 10.12 16.79
C GLY A 211 2.37 10.65 17.41
N PRO A 212 2.29 11.43 18.48
CA PRO A 212 3.46 11.81 19.30
C PRO A 212 4.14 10.64 20.01
N ASP A 213 5.35 10.89 20.53
CA ASP A 213 6.21 9.86 21.15
C ASP A 213 5.84 9.47 22.61
N SER A 214 4.71 9.93 23.14
CA SER A 214 4.21 9.54 24.48
C SER A 214 2.69 9.46 24.55
N ALA A 215 2.17 8.70 25.53
CA ALA A 215 0.73 8.58 25.75
C ALA A 215 0.08 9.94 26.09
N GLU A 216 0.70 10.75 26.94
CA GLU A 216 0.23 12.08 27.31
C GLU A 216 0.23 13.03 26.11
N ALA A 217 1.27 12.95 25.27
CA ALA A 217 1.34 13.76 24.08
C ALA A 217 0.29 13.32 23.04
N SER A 218 0.00 12.02 22.90
CA SER A 218 -1.06 11.48 22.04
C SER A 218 -2.47 11.82 22.53
N HIS A 219 -2.68 11.94 23.84
CA HIS A 219 -3.98 12.35 24.40
C HIS A 219 -4.48 13.70 23.84
N LEU A 220 -3.56 14.63 23.55
CA LEU A 220 -3.90 15.97 23.06
C LEU A 220 -4.53 15.97 21.65
N PRO A 221 -3.94 15.37 20.59
CA PRO A 221 -4.62 15.19 19.32
C PRO A 221 -5.81 14.23 19.44
N ASP A 222 -5.72 13.12 20.18
CA ASP A 222 -6.82 12.15 20.31
C ASP A 222 -8.10 12.82 20.82
N SER A 223 -7.98 13.63 21.89
CA SER A 223 -9.11 14.34 22.50
C SER A 223 -9.73 15.37 21.55
N ARG A 224 -8.92 16.10 20.79
CA ARG A 224 -9.43 17.09 19.81
C ARG A 224 -10.16 16.40 18.67
N VAL A 225 -9.54 15.35 18.11
CA VAL A 225 -10.12 14.59 16.99
C VAL A 225 -11.43 13.93 17.42
N ILE A 226 -11.49 13.21 18.53
CA ILE A 226 -12.73 12.56 18.96
C ILE A 226 -13.82 13.57 19.31
N TYR A 227 -13.47 14.68 19.98
CA TYR A 227 -14.44 15.72 20.32
C TYR A 227 -15.07 16.35 19.08
N SER A 228 -14.26 16.66 18.06
CA SER A 228 -14.76 17.18 16.77
C SER A 228 -15.53 16.15 15.94
N PHE A 229 -15.41 14.86 16.25
CA PHE A 229 -16.16 13.79 15.61
C PHE A 229 -17.58 13.64 16.14
N TYR A 230 -17.85 14.05 17.37
CA TYR A 230 -19.19 14.01 17.93
C TYR A 230 -20.12 14.92 17.12
N GLY A 231 -21.26 14.37 16.69
CA GLY A 231 -22.19 15.09 15.82
C GLY A 231 -21.76 15.21 14.35
N SER A 232 -20.63 14.60 13.96
CA SER A 232 -20.31 14.43 12.54
C SER A 232 -21.32 13.53 11.83
N LYS A 233 -21.38 13.64 10.50
CA LYS A 233 -22.32 12.90 9.65
C LYS A 233 -22.31 11.39 9.94
N ASP A 234 -21.12 10.79 9.93
CA ASP A 234 -20.95 9.35 10.18
C ASP A 234 -21.18 9.01 11.67
N ASN A 235 -20.89 9.90 12.61
CA ASN A 235 -21.21 9.67 14.02
C ASN A 235 -22.72 9.62 14.27
N ILE A 236 -23.47 10.58 13.72
CA ILE A 236 -24.94 10.63 13.85
C ILE A 236 -25.55 9.35 13.27
N GLU A 237 -25.13 8.97 12.05
CA GLU A 237 -25.61 7.75 11.39
C GLU A 237 -25.24 6.48 12.17
N GLY A 238 -24.02 6.40 12.70
CA GLY A 238 -23.57 5.28 13.53
C GLY A 238 -24.41 5.12 14.79
N VAL A 239 -24.72 6.23 15.47
CA VAL A 239 -25.58 6.23 16.67
C VAL A 239 -27.03 5.85 16.30
N GLN A 240 -27.60 6.45 15.25
CA GLN A 240 -28.98 6.20 14.82
C GLN A 240 -29.18 4.75 14.38
N SER A 241 -28.32 4.25 13.47
CA SER A 241 -28.40 2.88 12.95
C SER A 241 -28.30 1.82 14.06
N PHE A 242 -27.47 2.08 15.09
CA PHE A 242 -27.36 1.23 16.27
C PHE A 242 -28.68 1.12 17.05
N PHE A 243 -29.33 2.25 17.36
CA PHE A 243 -30.62 2.26 18.07
C PHE A 243 -31.76 1.69 17.22
N GLU A 244 -31.76 1.95 15.91
CA GLU A 244 -32.74 1.45 14.95
C GLU A 244 -32.51 -0.02 14.55
N LYS A 245 -31.39 -0.63 14.96
CA LYS A 245 -30.99 -2.00 14.62
C LYS A 245 -30.97 -2.28 13.12
N ARG A 246 -30.46 -1.33 12.35
CA ARG A 246 -30.29 -1.44 10.89
C ARG A 246 -28.82 -1.29 10.50
N PRO A 247 -28.41 -1.71 9.29
CA PRO A 247 -27.09 -1.40 8.76
C PRO A 247 -26.86 0.12 8.69
N ALA A 248 -25.64 0.53 9.04
CA ALA A 248 -25.20 1.92 8.90
C ALA A 248 -24.96 2.28 7.42
N ARG A 249 -25.12 3.55 7.08
CA ARG A 249 -24.86 4.13 5.77
C ARG A 249 -23.90 5.31 5.89
N PHE A 250 -22.63 4.99 6.13
CA PHE A 250 -21.59 6.00 6.20
C PHE A 250 -21.39 6.67 4.85
N THR A 251 -21.35 8.00 4.86
CA THR A 251 -21.25 8.81 3.64
C THR A 251 -20.33 10.01 3.85
N GLY A 252 -19.57 10.03 4.95
CA GLY A 252 -18.54 11.03 5.18
C GLY A 252 -17.37 10.88 4.20
N THR A 253 -16.77 12.00 3.82
CA THR A 253 -15.59 12.07 2.94
C THR A 253 -14.49 12.88 3.59
N LEU A 254 -13.22 12.58 3.29
CA LEU A 254 -12.09 13.37 3.82
C LEU A 254 -12.03 14.80 3.25
N SER A 255 -12.73 15.09 2.15
CA SER A 255 -12.76 16.45 1.58
C SER A 255 -13.71 17.38 2.33
N GLU A 256 -14.76 16.82 2.93
CA GLU A 256 -15.86 17.59 3.51
C GLU A 256 -15.98 17.40 5.03
N ASP A 257 -15.61 16.21 5.54
CA ASP A 257 -15.87 15.79 6.91
C ASP A 257 -14.58 15.58 7.73
N THR A 258 -13.46 16.22 7.35
CA THR A 258 -12.26 16.21 8.19
C THR A 258 -12.46 17.03 9.47
N PRO A 259 -11.99 16.53 10.62
CA PRO A 259 -12.13 17.23 11.89
C PRO A 259 -11.28 18.50 11.94
N GLU A 260 -11.69 19.44 12.78
CA GLU A 260 -10.90 20.63 13.06
C GLU A 260 -9.53 20.24 13.64
N GLY A 261 -8.46 20.86 13.12
CA GLY A 261 -7.09 20.56 13.52
C GLY A 261 -6.46 19.35 12.83
N TYR A 262 -7.13 18.74 11.84
CA TYR A 262 -6.51 17.77 10.93
C TYR A 262 -5.79 18.48 9.76
N PRO A 263 -4.55 18.10 9.41
CA PRO A 263 -3.67 17.20 10.14
C PRO A 263 -3.10 17.85 11.42
N TRP A 264 -3.02 17.10 12.51
CA TRP A 264 -2.43 17.57 13.78
C TRP A 264 -0.89 17.45 13.81
N TRP A 265 -0.30 16.91 12.75
CA TRP A 265 1.14 16.83 12.54
C TRP A 265 1.53 17.75 11.38
N ASN A 266 2.81 18.12 11.30
CA ASN A 266 3.35 18.85 10.16
C ASN A 266 3.65 17.86 9.03
N PRO A 267 2.91 17.88 7.90
CA PRO A 267 3.19 16.97 6.80
C PRO A 267 4.57 17.28 6.20
N VAL A 268 5.34 16.23 5.93
CA VAL A 268 6.62 16.38 5.24
C VAL A 268 6.36 16.61 3.75
N ASP A 269 6.91 17.68 3.20
CA ASP A 269 6.91 17.90 1.75
C ASP A 269 7.87 16.90 1.09
N ILE A 270 7.29 15.91 0.42
CA ILE A 270 8.02 14.86 -0.30
C ILE A 270 8.30 15.25 -1.77
N GLY A 271 8.08 16.50 -2.15
CA GLY A 271 8.44 17.06 -3.45
C GLY A 271 7.50 16.61 -4.57
N HIS A 272 6.29 17.16 -4.62
CA HIS A 272 5.49 17.10 -5.84
C HIS A 272 5.99 18.17 -6.83
N LYS A 273 6.97 17.84 -7.68
CA LYS A 273 7.34 18.68 -8.84
C LYS A 273 6.22 18.82 -9.89
N TYR A 274 5.04 18.26 -9.64
CA TYR A 274 3.87 18.39 -10.52
C TYR A 274 2.72 19.07 -9.76
N PRO A 275 2.12 20.14 -10.32
CA PRO A 275 1.06 20.88 -9.68
C PRO A 275 -0.11 19.97 -9.33
N ARG A 276 -0.82 20.31 -8.25
CA ARG A 276 -2.02 19.61 -7.73
C ARG A 276 -3.15 19.41 -8.76
N GLY A 277 -3.01 19.95 -9.98
CA GLY A 277 -3.91 19.77 -11.12
C GLY A 277 -3.52 18.68 -12.13
N ILE A 278 -2.39 17.98 -11.98
CA ILE A 278 -2.00 16.85 -12.87
C ILE A 278 -2.23 15.47 -12.23
N PHE A 279 -2.54 15.41 -10.92
CA PHE A 279 -3.33 14.29 -10.37
C PHE A 279 -4.81 14.50 -10.68
N GLY A 280 -5.11 14.76 -11.96
CA GLY A 280 -6.44 14.58 -12.51
C GLY A 280 -6.72 13.10 -12.49
N TYR A 281 -7.38 12.66 -11.43
CA TYR A 281 -7.81 11.29 -11.20
C TYR A 281 -6.71 10.22 -11.39
N VAL A 282 -6.37 9.54 -10.30
CA VAL A 282 -6.21 8.09 -10.41
C VAL A 282 -7.60 7.53 -10.79
N LYS A 283 -8.02 7.68 -12.05
CA LYS A 283 -9.26 7.10 -12.63
C LYS A 283 -9.01 5.82 -13.40
N ALA A 284 -7.78 5.34 -13.35
CA ALA A 284 -7.45 4.00 -13.76
C ALA A 284 -6.44 3.53 -12.72
N ILE A 285 -6.83 2.51 -11.95
CA ILE A 285 -6.06 1.90 -10.87
C ILE A 285 -6.13 2.65 -9.51
N ILE A 286 -7.31 3.20 -9.14
CA ILE A 286 -7.98 3.21 -7.80
C ILE A 286 -9.47 3.32 -8.09
#